data_AF-A0A2T1DCP1-F1
#
_entry.id   AF-A0A2T1DCP1-F1
#
_cell.length_a   1.000
_cell.length_b   1.000
_cell.length_c   1.000
_cell.angle_alpha   90.00
_cell.angle_beta   90.00
_cell.angle_gamma   90.00
#
_symmetry.space_group_name_H-M   'P 1'
#
loop_
_entity.id
_entity.type
_entity.pdbx_description
1 polymer ?
#
loop_
_entity_poly.entity_id
_entity_poly.type
_entity_poly.pdbx_seq_one_letter_code
_entity_poly.pdbx_strand_id
1 'polypeptide(L)'
;MIQFTLPRPQKAVWIVFLMLIALITIGVIRVNSFNNPPVHPESSRVLVIANRNSPVSLRVAQYYMQRRGIPTTNFLTLELFDSSQQPVFESIEYPIYQKQVERPLREFLNRRHLSDQIRYVVLTKGVPLRVKNVPPIHL
;
A
#
# COMPACT_ATOMS: atom_id res chain seq x y z
N MET A 1 -63.47 -22.52 16.99
CA MET A 1 -62.03 -22.78 16.71
C MET A 1 -61.76 -22.34 15.28
N ILE A 2 -61.20 -21.14 15.08
CA ILE A 2 -61.04 -20.51 13.75
C ILE A 2 -59.72 -20.98 13.15
N GLN A 3 -59.77 -21.73 12.06
CA GLN A 3 -58.59 -22.21 11.33
C GLN A 3 -58.02 -21.06 10.47
N PHE A 4 -56.94 -20.43 10.93
CA PHE A 4 -56.13 -19.51 10.12
C PHE A 4 -55.34 -20.33 9.10
N THR A 5 -55.77 -20.30 7.83
CA THR A 5 -54.97 -20.89 6.74
C THR A 5 -53.92 -19.86 6.31
N LEU A 6 -52.64 -20.18 6.53
CA LEU A 6 -51.54 -19.36 6.04
C LEU A 6 -51.52 -19.42 4.50
N PRO A 7 -51.48 -18.28 3.78
CA PRO A 7 -51.43 -18.28 2.33
C PRO A 7 -50.15 -18.98 1.87
N ARG A 8 -50.28 -19.94 0.94
CA ARG A 8 -49.14 -20.64 0.34
C ARG A 8 -48.20 -19.58 -0.24
N PRO A 9 -46.91 -19.54 0.15
CA PRO A 9 -45.99 -18.55 -0.37
C PRO A 9 -45.86 -18.77 -1.89
N GLN A 10 -46.33 -17.80 -2.67
CA GLN A 10 -46.13 -17.84 -4.12
C GLN A 10 -44.63 -17.74 -4.39
N LYS A 11 -44.08 -18.65 -5.21
CA LYS A 11 -42.65 -18.65 -5.60
C LYS A 11 -42.16 -17.27 -6.09
N ALA A 12 -43.07 -16.46 -6.63
CA ALA A 12 -42.83 -15.08 -7.06
C ALA A 12 -42.36 -14.16 -5.91
N VAL A 13 -42.87 -14.33 -4.68
CA VAL A 13 -42.50 -13.49 -3.52
C VAL A 13 -41.03 -13.72 -3.14
N TRP A 14 -40.57 -14.97 -3.17
CA TRP A 14 -39.18 -15.32 -2.90
C TRP A 14 -38.23 -14.83 -4.01
N ILE A 15 -38.66 -14.87 -5.27
CA ILE A 15 -37.88 -14.37 -6.41
C ILE A 15 -37.70 -12.84 -6.32
N VAL A 16 -38.76 -12.10 -6.00
CA VAL A 16 -38.70 -10.64 -5.83
C VAL A 16 -37.80 -10.26 -4.64
N PHE A 17 -37.87 -11.02 -3.54
CA PHE A 17 -37.02 -10.78 -2.38
C PHE A 17 -35.53 -11.04 -2.66
N LEU A 18 -35.21 -12.12 -3.40
CA LEU A 18 -33.83 -12.40 -3.84
C LEU A 18 -33.31 -11.35 -4.83
N MET A 19 -34.15 -10.85 -5.75
CA MET A 19 -33.79 -9.75 -6.65
C MET A 19 -33.48 -8.45 -5.88
N LEU A 20 -34.29 -8.11 -4.88
CA LEU A 20 -34.07 -6.92 -4.05
C LEU A 20 -32.77 -7.00 -3.25
N ILE A 21 -32.43 -8.17 -2.69
CA ILE A 21 -31.14 -8.39 -2.02
C ILE A 21 -29.98 -8.24 -3.01
N ALA A 22 -30.09 -8.80 -4.22
CA ALA A 22 -29.06 -8.68 -5.24
C ALA A 22 -28.86 -7.22 -5.73
N LEU A 23 -29.93 -6.43 -5.81
CA LEU A 23 -29.86 -5.00 -6.14
C LEU A 23 -29.18 -4.18 -5.04
N ILE A 24 -29.41 -4.51 -3.77
CA ILE A 24 -28.76 -3.87 -2.62
C ILE A 24 -27.26 -4.21 -2.58
N THR A 25 -26.86 -5.45 -2.86
CA THR A 25 -25.43 -5.83 -2.87
C THR A 25 -24.65 -5.18 -4.01
N ILE A 26 -25.25 -5.06 -5.20
CA ILE A 26 -24.64 -4.33 -6.34
C ILE A 26 -24.46 -2.84 -6.01
N GLY A 27 -25.43 -2.22 -5.34
CA GLY A 27 -25.36 -0.81 -4.91
C GLY A 27 -24.24 -0.55 -3.88
N VAL A 28 -24.10 -1.42 -2.87
CA VAL A 28 -23.06 -1.29 -1.83
C VAL A 28 -21.65 -1.45 -2.41
N ILE A 29 -21.45 -2.36 -3.37
CA ILE A 29 -20.14 -2.55 -4.03
C ILE A 29 -19.76 -1.32 -4.87
N ARG A 30 -20.73 -0.68 -5.54
CA ARG A 30 -20.48 0.51 -6.39
C ARG A 30 -20.12 1.75 -5.58
N VAL A 31 -20.77 2.00 -4.44
CA VAL A 31 -20.52 3.20 -3.60
C VAL A 31 -19.08 3.27 -3.09
N ASN A 32 -18.45 2.12 -2.79
CA ASN A 32 -17.08 2.10 -2.29
C ASN A 32 -16.01 2.51 -3.33
N SER A 33 -16.34 2.58 -4.63
CA SER A 33 -15.35 2.88 -5.68
C SER A 33 -15.27 4.36 -6.09
N PHE A 34 -16.20 5.22 -5.66
CA PHE A 34 -16.27 6.61 -6.14
C PHE A 34 -15.38 7.62 -5.39
N ASN A 35 -14.82 7.25 -4.23
CA ASN A 35 -14.04 8.17 -3.40
C ASN A 35 -12.52 8.09 -3.65
N ASN A 36 -12.06 7.19 -4.52
CA ASN A 36 -10.64 7.13 -4.87
C ASN A 36 -10.37 8.15 -5.97
N PRO A 37 -9.49 9.15 -5.76
CA PRO A 37 -9.07 10.01 -6.85
C PRO A 37 -8.52 9.15 -7.98
N PRO A 38 -8.74 9.53 -9.26
CA PRO A 38 -8.21 8.78 -10.38
C PRO A 38 -6.70 8.60 -10.20
N VAL A 39 -6.27 7.35 -10.03
CA VAL A 39 -4.87 6.99 -9.91
C VAL A 39 -4.24 7.33 -11.25
N HIS A 40 -3.38 8.34 -11.28
CA HIS A 40 -2.60 8.62 -12.48
C HIS A 40 -1.80 7.35 -12.81
N PRO A 41 -1.75 6.88 -14.07
CA PRO A 41 -1.10 5.61 -14.41
C PRO A 41 0.33 5.51 -13.85
N GLU A 42 1.06 6.62 -13.87
CA GLU A 42 2.42 6.72 -13.31
C GLU A 42 2.49 6.54 -11.79
N SER A 43 1.45 6.89 -11.02
CA SER A 43 1.43 6.72 -9.56
C SER A 43 1.52 5.25 -9.14
N SER A 44 1.00 4.34 -9.97
CA SER A 44 1.12 2.89 -9.75
C SER A 44 2.55 2.36 -9.91
N ARG A 45 3.44 3.14 -10.52
CA ARG A 45 4.85 2.80 -10.78
C ARG A 45 5.79 3.38 -9.73
N VAL A 46 5.26 4.09 -8.73
CA VAL A 46 6.02 4.67 -7.63
C VAL A 46 5.91 3.78 -6.40
N LEU A 47 7.04 3.43 -5.80
CA LEU A 47 7.14 2.84 -4.46
C LEU A 47 7.61 3.92 -3.49
N VAL A 48 6.89 4.09 -2.38
CA VAL A 48 7.30 5.00 -1.31
C VAL A 48 7.90 4.19 -0.16
N ILE A 49 9.09 4.59 0.28
CA ILE A 49 9.79 4.01 1.43
C ILE A 49 9.81 5.01 2.59
N ALA A 50 9.41 4.53 3.77
CA ALA A 50 9.51 5.28 5.01
C ALA A 50 10.32 4.53 6.07
N ASN A 51 10.95 5.30 6.96
CA ASN A 51 11.55 4.75 8.16
C ASN A 51 10.49 4.60 9.25
N ARG A 52 10.24 3.36 9.69
CA ARG A 52 9.29 3.01 10.75
C ARG A 52 9.62 3.68 12.08
N ASN A 53 10.90 3.93 12.35
CA ASN A 53 11.39 4.56 13.58
C ASN A 53 11.29 6.09 13.55
N SER A 54 10.86 6.68 12.44
CA SER A 54 10.76 8.13 12.27
C SER A 54 9.31 8.56 12.06
N PRO A 55 8.66 9.18 13.07
CA PRO A 55 7.29 9.69 12.93
C PRO A 55 7.14 10.72 11.80
N VAL A 56 8.19 11.51 11.54
CA VAL A 56 8.22 12.49 10.44
C VAL A 56 8.22 11.78 9.09
N SER A 57 9.03 10.72 8.94
CA SER A 57 9.08 9.87 7.75
C SER A 57 7.70 9.32 7.39
N LEU A 58 7.03 8.71 8.36
CA LEU A 58 5.69 8.12 8.20
C LEU A 58 4.65 9.17 7.78
N ARG A 59 4.66 10.34 8.42
CA ARG A 59 3.71 11.43 8.10
C ARG A 59 3.94 11.97 6.69
N VAL A 60 5.20 12.16 6.28
CA VAL A 60 5.54 12.61 4.92
C VAL A 60 5.12 11.58 3.89
N ALA A 61 5.36 10.28 4.14
CA ALA A 61 4.95 9.21 3.24
C ALA A 61 3.44 9.18 3.03
N GLN A 62 2.66 9.21 4.12
CA GLN A 62 1.20 9.23 4.06
C GLN A 62 0.68 10.44 3.27
N TYR A 63 1.19 11.64 3.59
CA TYR A 63 0.82 12.86 2.88
C TYR A 63 1.15 12.76 1.38
N TYR A 64 2.37 12.34 1.04
CA TYR A 64 2.82 12.23 -0.35
C TYR A 64 1.99 11.22 -1.14
N MET A 65 1.74 10.04 -0.57
CA MET A 65 0.92 9.01 -1.20
C MET A 65 -0.50 9.48 -1.47
N GLN A 66 -1.15 10.11 -0.48
CA GLN A 66 -2.50 10.64 -0.62
C GLN A 66 -2.55 11.72 -1.71
N ARG A 67 -1.60 12.67 -1.69
CA ARG A 67 -1.55 13.76 -2.68
C ARG A 67 -1.28 13.27 -4.10
N ARG A 68 -0.57 12.16 -4.27
CA ARG A 68 -0.20 11.60 -5.59
C ARG A 68 -1.06 10.43 -6.02
N GLY A 69 -2.03 9.99 -5.22
CA GLY A 69 -2.84 8.81 -5.53
C GLY A 69 -2.00 7.54 -5.67
N ILE A 70 -0.95 7.39 -4.86
CA ILE A 70 -0.09 6.19 -4.88
C ILE A 70 -0.83 5.05 -4.17
N PRO A 71 -0.95 3.86 -4.78
CA PRO A 71 -1.60 2.72 -4.16
C PRO A 71 -0.98 2.35 -2.81
N THR A 72 -1.79 1.96 -1.83
CA THR A 72 -1.32 1.50 -0.51
C THR A 72 -0.46 0.23 -0.60
N THR A 73 -0.61 -0.54 -1.68
CA THR A 73 0.25 -1.68 -2.01
C THR A 73 1.70 -1.27 -2.30
N ASN A 74 1.93 -0.02 -2.66
CA ASN A 74 3.22 0.55 -3.03
C ASN A 74 3.84 1.36 -1.88
N PHE A 75 3.74 0.81 -0.67
CA PHE A 75 4.30 1.40 0.53
C PHE A 75 5.11 0.36 1.30
N LEU A 76 6.38 0.69 1.56
CA LEU A 76 7.30 -0.13 2.33
C LEU A 76 7.84 0.69 3.50
N THR A 77 7.77 0.12 4.71
CA THR A 77 8.43 0.67 5.89
C THR A 77 9.65 -0.16 6.24
N LEU A 78 10.78 0.50 6.52
CA LEU A 78 12.02 -0.12 6.97
C LEU A 78 12.35 0.35 8.39
N GLU A 79 12.95 -0.51 9.20
CA GLU A 79 13.46 -0.14 10.52
C GLU A 79 14.93 0.29 10.39
N LEU A 80 15.17 1.60 10.42
CA LEU A 80 16.49 2.20 10.23
C LEU A 80 16.78 3.21 11.35
N PHE A 81 18.04 3.60 11.51
CA PHE A 81 18.37 4.82 12.25
C PHE A 81 17.72 6.03 11.57
N ASP A 82 17.10 6.91 12.37
CA ASP A 82 16.43 8.09 11.83
C ASP A 82 17.45 9.12 11.37
N SER A 83 17.68 9.17 10.04
CA SER A 83 18.62 10.12 9.41
C SER A 83 18.27 11.58 9.66
N SER A 84 17.02 11.87 10.05
CA SER A 84 16.58 13.23 10.33
C SER A 84 17.08 13.80 11.66
N GLN A 85 17.56 12.94 12.56
CA GLN A 85 18.00 13.36 13.89
C GLN A 85 19.40 13.97 13.86
N GLN A 86 20.33 13.39 13.09
CA GLN A 86 21.72 13.85 13.02
C GLN A 86 22.31 13.63 11.62
N PRO A 87 23.13 14.56 11.09
CA PRO A 87 23.75 14.42 9.77
C PRO A 87 24.59 13.17 9.58
N VAL A 88 25.18 12.62 10.65
CA VAL A 88 25.97 11.38 10.59
C VAL A 88 25.12 10.16 10.16
N PHE A 89 23.83 10.17 10.49
CA PHE A 89 22.89 9.09 10.14
C PHE A 89 22.38 9.16 8.70
N GLU A 90 22.79 10.17 7.93
CA GLU A 90 22.61 10.18 6.47
C GLU A 90 23.51 9.17 5.74
N SER A 91 24.38 8.48 6.48
CA SER A 91 25.26 7.44 5.97
C SER A 91 24.95 6.09 6.62
N ILE A 92 24.93 5.03 5.82
CA ILE A 92 24.76 3.64 6.26
C ILE A 92 25.93 2.78 5.77
N GLU A 93 26.43 1.89 6.61
CA GLU A 93 27.49 0.94 6.24
C GLU A 93 26.98 -0.10 5.23
N TYR A 94 27.78 -0.46 4.23
CA TYR A 94 27.36 -1.35 3.14
C TYR A 94 26.74 -2.68 3.61
N PRO A 95 27.32 -3.43 4.57
CA PRO A 95 26.69 -4.67 5.05
C PRO A 95 25.33 -4.44 5.72
N ILE A 96 25.16 -3.30 6.39
CA ILE A 96 23.91 -2.92 7.04
C ILE A 96 22.87 -2.51 6.00
N TYR A 97 23.27 -1.75 4.98
CA TYR A 97 22.43 -1.40 3.83
C TYR A 97 21.89 -2.66 3.14
N GLN A 98 22.76 -3.63 2.84
CA GLN A 98 22.34 -4.88 2.20
C GLN A 98 21.29 -5.61 3.05
N LYS A 99 21.54 -5.69 4.36
CA LYS A 99 20.70 -6.42 5.31
C LYS A 99 19.34 -5.73 5.56
N GLN A 100 19.34 -4.41 5.74
CA GLN A 100 18.19 -3.63 6.22
C GLN A 100 17.43 -2.87 5.13
N VAL A 101 18.03 -2.65 3.97
CA VAL A 101 17.43 -1.90 2.86
C VAL A 101 17.30 -2.76 1.62
N GLU A 102 18.42 -3.24 1.07
CA GLU A 102 18.42 -3.90 -0.25
C GLU A 102 17.63 -5.21 -0.25
N ARG A 103 17.94 -6.12 0.68
CA ARG A 103 17.27 -7.42 0.75
C ARG A 103 15.77 -7.29 1.08
N PRO A 104 15.35 -6.51 2.10
CA PRO A 104 13.92 -6.32 2.38
C PRO A 104 13.16 -5.68 1.21
N LEU A 105 13.77 -4.71 0.50
CA LEU A 105 13.19 -4.11 -0.70
C LEU A 105 13.01 -5.15 -1.81
N ARG A 106 14.04 -5.94 -2.09
CA ARG A 106 14.00 -7.00 -3.10
C ARG A 106 12.92 -8.04 -2.79
N GLU A 107 12.86 -8.50 -1.55
CA GLU A 107 11.82 -9.43 -1.10
C GLU A 107 10.42 -8.83 -1.20
N PHE A 108 10.25 -7.56 -0.84
CA PHE A 108 8.97 -6.86 -0.94
C PHE A 108 8.48 -6.80 -2.39
N LEU A 109 9.36 -6.42 -3.32
CA LEU A 109 9.04 -6.34 -4.75
C LEU A 109 8.68 -7.73 -5.31
N ASN A 110 9.48 -8.74 -5.00
CA ASN A 110 9.27 -10.10 -5.49
C ASN A 110 7.97 -10.71 -4.94
N ARG A 111 7.74 -10.65 -3.62
CA ARG A 111 6.53 -11.22 -2.99
C ARG A 111 5.24 -10.60 -3.53
N ARG A 112 5.29 -9.34 -3.99
CA ARG A 112 4.14 -8.62 -4.52
C ARG A 112 4.07 -8.58 -6.05
N HIS A 113 5.00 -9.24 -6.74
CA HIS A 113 5.09 -9.22 -8.21
C HIS A 113 5.18 -7.79 -8.77
N LEU A 114 5.87 -6.90 -8.06
CA LEU A 114 5.97 -5.46 -8.38
C LEU A 114 7.23 -5.11 -9.17
N SER A 115 8.15 -6.06 -9.38
CA SER A 115 9.47 -5.83 -9.97
C SER A 115 9.42 -5.21 -11.37
N ASP A 116 8.46 -5.60 -12.22
CA ASP A 116 8.29 -5.05 -13.57
C ASP A 116 7.41 -3.79 -13.61
N GLN A 117 6.68 -3.51 -12.52
CA GLN A 117 5.75 -2.39 -12.41
C GLN A 117 6.42 -1.13 -11.85
N ILE A 118 7.22 -1.27 -10.80
CA ILE A 118 7.84 -0.14 -10.09
C ILE A 118 9.00 0.41 -10.90
N ARG A 119 8.95 1.72 -11.17
CA ARG A 119 9.96 2.47 -11.93
C ARG A 119 10.64 3.55 -11.10
N TYR A 120 10.02 3.98 -10.01
CA TYR A 120 10.53 5.04 -9.15
C TYR A 120 10.44 4.61 -7.70
N VAL A 121 11.51 4.86 -6.94
CA VAL A 121 11.53 4.69 -5.49
C VAL A 121 11.70 6.06 -4.85
N VAL A 122 10.72 6.44 -4.03
CA VAL A 122 10.75 7.69 -3.26
C VAL A 122 11.16 7.36 -1.84
N LEU A 123 12.31 7.86 -1.42
CA LEU A 123 12.73 7.82 -0.02
C LEU A 123 12.19 9.04 0.70
N THR A 124 11.59 8.83 1.86
CA THR A 124 11.14 9.92 2.72
C THR A 124 12.20 10.28 3.76
N LYS A 125 12.07 11.46 4.39
CA LYS A 125 12.97 11.95 5.43
C LYS A 125 13.18 10.87 6.51
N GLY A 126 14.41 10.74 7.02
CA GLY A 126 14.75 9.72 8.02
C GLY A 126 15.26 8.40 7.43
N VAL A 127 15.33 8.28 6.09
CA VAL A 127 16.02 7.20 5.38
C VAL A 127 17.40 7.71 4.91
N PRO A 128 18.51 7.00 5.19
CA PRO A 128 19.85 7.43 4.79
C PRO A 128 20.02 7.58 3.27
N LEU A 129 20.75 8.60 2.84
CA LEU A 129 21.00 8.90 1.42
C LEU A 129 22.34 8.39 0.88
N ARG A 130 23.28 7.98 1.75
CA ARG A 130 24.63 7.56 1.36
C ARG A 130 24.98 6.18 1.91
N VAL A 131 25.61 5.34 1.09
CA VAL A 131 26.18 4.06 1.53
C VAL A 131 27.70 4.20 1.63
N LYS A 132 28.28 3.78 2.75
CA LYS A 132 29.72 3.80 3.03
C LYS A 132 30.34 2.42 2.85
N ASN A 133 31.63 2.40 2.55
CA ASN A 133 32.45 1.19 2.46
C ASN A 133 31.90 0.14 1.48
N VAL A 134 31.42 0.61 0.32
CA VAL A 134 31.02 -0.27 -0.79
C VAL A 134 32.27 -0.99 -1.32
N PRO A 135 32.28 -2.34 -1.40
CA PRO A 135 33.39 -3.07 -1.96
C PRO A 135 33.69 -2.64 -3.41
N PRO A 136 34.96 -2.66 -3.84
CA PRO A 136 35.31 -2.40 -5.24
C PRO A 136 34.57 -3.35 -6.18
N ILE A 137 34.06 -2.82 -7.29
CA ILE A 137 33.54 -3.65 -8.37
C ILE A 137 34.75 -4.23 -9.10
N HIS A 138 34.98 -5.52 -8.98
CA HIS A 138 35.91 -6.24 -9.86
C HIS A 138 35.18 -6.47 -11.19
N LEU A 139 35.48 -5.62 -12.19
CA LEU A 139 35.06 -5.79 -13.58
C LEU A 139 35.95 -6.79 -14.30
#